data_AF-A0A8H7EMC2-F1
#
_entry.id   AF-A0A8H7EMC2-F1
#
_cell.length_a   1.000
_cell.length_b   1.000
_cell.length_c   1.000
_cell.angle_alpha   90.00
_cell.angle_beta   90.00
_cell.angle_gamma   90.00
#
_symmetry.space_group_name_H-M   'P 1'
#
loop_
_entity.id
_entity.type
_entity.pdbx_description
1 polymer ?
#
loop_
_entity_poly.entity_id
_entity_poly.type
_entity_poly.pdbx_seq_one_letter_code
_entity_poly.pdbx_strand_id
1 'polypeptide(L)'
;MGSGTFISKQTVERFTRLQELGLVQEGFEDAYFVTYMNQVPYQLEGHGPMEGEILSEEEKTHVHNSLMTLYRNLQGDHKVFSTDEDEPNIYGHDARTACHDDRCLFLTNVEIFPDIRLFSYDSNIGLNDSERIHSNYFDKKKFISHPYSSAVDGNDKTAWKALRHIKSGDYIGLDMLRPMPIALNFRILAQHPYAYRRSLSVRISKDGEHWHANSVDKTEIRAGTAIHCRAFDPKDEQLDVADLLECRFSIKETGYRFMRLESKHDLDFEFKIHDLSFGAKARRDKNGQLLEVIADEDGIFYVEDKDD
;
A
#
# COMPACT_ATOMS: atom_id res chain seq x y z
N MET A 1 -10.22 0.75 -12.91
CA MET A 1 -8.90 0.49 -12.28
C MET A 1 -8.57 -0.98 -12.43
N GLY A 2 -7.35 -1.32 -12.84
CA GLY A 2 -6.84 -2.65 -12.55
C GLY A 2 -6.39 -2.70 -11.10
N SER A 3 -7.01 -3.52 -10.27
CA SER A 3 -6.33 -4.02 -9.07
C SER A 3 -5.51 -5.24 -9.48
N GLY A 4 -4.27 -5.32 -9.02
CA GLY A 4 -3.43 -6.49 -9.20
C GLY A 4 -3.48 -7.35 -7.95
N THR A 5 -3.39 -8.67 -8.11
CA THR A 5 -3.10 -9.57 -7.00
C THR A 5 -1.80 -10.29 -7.27
N PHE A 6 -0.90 -10.34 -6.29
CA PHE A 6 0.26 -11.21 -6.38
C PHE A 6 -0.15 -12.64 -6.04
N ILE A 7 0.20 -13.56 -6.92
CA ILE A 7 -0.14 -14.97 -6.77
C ILE A 7 1.14 -15.79 -6.90
N SER A 8 1.29 -16.75 -5.99
CA SER A 8 2.45 -17.64 -6.00
C SER A 8 2.40 -18.56 -7.22
N LYS A 9 3.59 -18.96 -7.70
CA LYS A 9 3.69 -19.96 -8.77
C LYS A 9 2.96 -21.26 -8.41
N GLN A 10 3.01 -21.67 -7.15
CA GLN A 10 2.36 -22.88 -6.65
C GLN A 10 0.83 -22.79 -6.78
N THR A 11 0.24 -21.62 -6.50
CA THR A 11 -1.20 -21.40 -6.65
C THR A 11 -1.63 -21.50 -8.11
N VAL A 12 -0.84 -20.94 -9.03
CA VAL A 12 -1.07 -21.07 -10.48
C VAL A 12 -0.98 -22.52 -10.93
N GLU A 13 0.09 -23.23 -10.55
CA GLU A 13 0.27 -24.65 -10.90
C GLU A 13 -0.85 -25.53 -10.36
N ARG A 14 -1.37 -25.24 -9.15
CA ARG A 14 -2.53 -25.94 -8.58
C ARG A 14 -3.78 -25.69 -9.40
N PHE A 15 -4.04 -24.45 -9.78
CA PHE A 15 -5.21 -24.11 -10.60
C PHE A 15 -5.18 -24.81 -11.96
N THR A 16 -4.02 -24.84 -12.63
CA THR A 16 -3.85 -25.56 -13.90
C THR A 16 -4.22 -27.04 -13.77
N ARG A 17 -3.82 -27.70 -12.67
CA ARG A 17 -4.22 -29.10 -12.40
C ARG A 17 -5.74 -29.25 -12.21
N LEU A 18 -6.40 -28.30 -11.53
CA LEU A 18 -7.86 -28.33 -11.37
C LEU A 18 -8.58 -28.18 -12.72
N GLN A 19 -8.03 -27.35 -13.62
CA GLN A 19 -8.52 -27.21 -14.98
C GLN A 19 -8.36 -28.51 -15.79
N GLU A 20 -7.21 -29.17 -15.71
CA GLU A 20 -6.97 -30.48 -16.34
C GLU A 20 -7.92 -31.58 -15.83
N LEU A 21 -8.36 -31.48 -14.57
CA LEU A 21 -9.35 -32.38 -13.97
C LEU A 21 -10.80 -32.06 -14.37
N GLY A 22 -11.04 -31.02 -15.17
CA GLY A 22 -12.38 -30.60 -15.60
C GLY A 22 -13.20 -29.93 -14.50
N LEU A 23 -12.54 -29.40 -13.45
CA LEU A 23 -13.20 -28.67 -12.35
C LEU A 23 -13.35 -27.17 -12.64
N VAL A 24 -12.79 -26.69 -13.75
CA VAL A 24 -12.85 -25.30 -14.20
C VAL A 24 -13.56 -25.28 -15.56
N GLN A 25 -14.51 -24.37 -15.71
CA GLN A 25 -15.23 -24.17 -16.96
C GLN A 25 -14.51 -23.14 -17.85
N GLU A 26 -14.36 -23.47 -19.12
CA GLU A 26 -13.76 -22.57 -20.12
C GLU A 26 -14.61 -21.30 -20.29
N GLY A 27 -13.94 -20.15 -20.36
CA GLY A 27 -14.57 -18.83 -20.45
C GLY A 27 -14.96 -18.19 -19.11
N PHE A 28 -14.78 -18.90 -17.99
CA PHE A 28 -15.04 -18.38 -16.64
C PHE A 28 -13.87 -18.62 -15.68
N GLU A 29 -12.67 -18.85 -16.23
CA GLU A 29 -11.47 -19.23 -15.49
C GLU A 29 -11.20 -18.29 -14.32
N ASP A 30 -11.40 -16.99 -14.49
CA ASP A 30 -11.18 -15.97 -13.45
C ASP A 30 -12.05 -16.20 -12.20
N ALA A 31 -13.33 -16.55 -12.39
CA ALA A 31 -14.26 -16.82 -11.29
C ALA A 31 -13.84 -18.07 -10.48
N TYR A 32 -13.39 -19.12 -11.17
CA TYR A 32 -12.88 -20.33 -10.52
C TYR A 32 -11.51 -20.10 -9.89
N PHE A 33 -10.65 -19.33 -10.55
CA PHE A 33 -9.30 -19.06 -10.08
C PHE A 33 -9.36 -18.33 -8.75
N VAL A 34 -10.11 -17.22 -8.67
CA VAL A 34 -10.22 -16.41 -7.45
C VAL A 34 -10.78 -17.22 -6.27
N THR A 35 -11.80 -18.05 -6.50
CA THR A 35 -12.40 -18.85 -5.43
C THR A 35 -11.49 -20.02 -5.02
N TYR A 36 -10.90 -20.75 -5.97
CA TYR A 36 -10.05 -21.92 -5.71
C TYR A 36 -8.66 -21.59 -5.18
N MET A 37 -8.27 -20.32 -5.18
CA MET A 37 -7.14 -19.88 -4.36
C MET A 37 -7.37 -20.22 -2.89
N ASN A 38 -8.60 -20.08 -2.38
CA ASN A 38 -8.93 -20.24 -0.96
C ASN A 38 -7.97 -19.46 -0.04
N GLN A 39 -7.58 -18.27 -0.49
CA GLN A 39 -6.70 -17.34 0.22
C GLN A 39 -7.29 -15.95 0.13
N VAL A 40 -6.98 -15.09 1.10
CA VAL A 40 -7.25 -13.67 0.96
C VAL A 40 -6.19 -13.09 0.02
N PRO A 41 -6.58 -12.53 -1.15
CA PRO A 41 -5.62 -12.05 -2.12
C PRO A 41 -4.86 -10.83 -1.59
N TYR A 42 -3.55 -10.81 -1.79
CA TYR A 42 -2.75 -9.60 -1.58
C TYR A 42 -3.02 -8.62 -2.72
N GLN A 43 -3.94 -7.69 -2.49
CA GLN A 43 -4.41 -6.74 -3.50
C GLN A 43 -3.58 -5.45 -3.50
N LEU A 44 -3.08 -5.08 -4.69
CA LEU A 44 -2.55 -3.76 -4.98
C LEU A 44 -3.55 -2.97 -5.83
N GLU A 45 -3.85 -1.77 -5.36
CA GLU A 45 -4.60 -0.77 -6.09
C GLU A 45 -3.75 -0.18 -7.23
N GLY A 46 -4.31 -0.09 -8.44
CA GLY A 46 -3.69 0.61 -9.56
C GLY A 46 -4.08 2.09 -9.62
N HIS A 47 -3.39 2.86 -10.46
CA HIS A 47 -3.71 4.27 -10.72
C HIS A 47 -4.88 4.42 -11.70
N GLY A 48 -5.77 5.39 -11.47
CA GLY A 48 -6.87 5.77 -12.39
C GLY A 48 -8.28 5.67 -11.77
N PRO A 49 -9.36 5.99 -12.51
CA PRO A 49 -10.72 5.93 -11.96
C PRO A 49 -11.17 4.48 -11.68
N MET A 50 -11.83 4.28 -10.53
CA MET A 50 -12.56 3.05 -10.22
C MET A 50 -13.91 3.05 -10.93
N GLU A 51 -13.97 2.38 -12.08
CA GLU A 51 -15.25 1.89 -12.60
C GLU A 51 -15.47 0.50 -12.00
N GLY A 52 -16.51 0.37 -11.18
CA GLY A 52 -16.88 -0.93 -10.62
C GLY A 52 -17.50 -1.76 -11.73
N GLU A 53 -16.74 -2.71 -12.28
CA GLU A 53 -17.33 -3.73 -13.13
C GLU A 53 -18.32 -4.56 -12.31
N ILE A 54 -19.53 -4.68 -12.84
CA ILE A 54 -20.60 -5.47 -12.24
C ILE A 54 -20.56 -6.81 -12.95
N LEU A 55 -20.34 -7.89 -12.18
CA LEU A 55 -20.43 -9.24 -12.69
C LEU A 55 -21.80 -9.47 -13.33
N SER A 56 -21.81 -10.03 -14.54
CA SER A 56 -23.01 -10.54 -15.19
C SER A 56 -23.65 -11.67 -14.39
N GLU A 57 -24.93 -11.95 -14.64
CA GLU A 57 -25.63 -13.04 -13.94
C GLU A 57 -25.03 -14.42 -14.25
N GLU A 58 -24.40 -14.58 -15.41
CA GLU A 58 -23.68 -15.81 -15.76
C GLU A 58 -22.39 -15.95 -14.94
N GLU A 59 -21.57 -14.89 -14.86
CA GLU A 59 -20.36 -14.88 -14.01
C GLU A 59 -20.70 -15.11 -12.54
N LYS A 60 -21.76 -14.47 -12.02
CA LYS A 60 -22.28 -14.70 -10.66
C LYS A 60 -22.65 -16.16 -10.42
N THR A 61 -23.22 -16.83 -11.42
CA THR A 61 -23.56 -18.25 -11.35
C THR A 61 -22.30 -19.10 -11.23
N HIS A 62 -21.24 -18.79 -11.99
CA HIS A 62 -19.95 -19.49 -11.89
C HIS A 62 -19.21 -19.23 -10.58
N VAL A 63 -19.26 -18.00 -10.05
CA VAL A 63 -18.77 -17.68 -8.70
C VAL A 63 -19.52 -18.50 -7.64
N HIS A 64 -20.85 -18.57 -7.72
CA HIS A 64 -21.63 -19.37 -6.77
C HIS A 64 -21.30 -20.88 -6.85
N ASN A 65 -21.23 -21.43 -8.07
CA ASN A 65 -20.93 -22.84 -8.28
C ASN A 65 -19.53 -23.23 -7.79
N SER A 66 -18.54 -22.37 -8.04
CA SER A 66 -17.17 -22.58 -7.57
C SER A 66 -17.08 -22.50 -6.04
N LEU A 67 -17.75 -21.53 -5.40
CA LEU A 67 -17.85 -21.45 -3.93
C LEU A 67 -18.50 -22.69 -3.31
N MET A 68 -19.62 -23.15 -3.86
CA MET A 68 -20.29 -24.37 -3.36
C MET A 68 -19.41 -25.62 -3.51
N THR A 69 -18.64 -25.70 -4.60
CA THR A 69 -17.70 -26.81 -4.84
C THR A 69 -16.54 -26.78 -3.86
N LEU A 70 -15.95 -25.61 -3.64
CA LEU A 70 -14.90 -25.40 -2.64
C LEU A 70 -15.41 -25.78 -1.25
N TYR A 71 -16.55 -25.24 -0.84
CA TYR A 71 -17.14 -25.49 0.48
C TYR A 71 -17.37 -26.98 0.74
N ARG A 72 -17.97 -27.71 -0.21
CA ARG A 72 -18.17 -29.16 -0.11
C ARG A 72 -16.87 -29.94 0.00
N ASN A 73 -15.84 -29.53 -0.76
CA ASN A 73 -14.52 -30.16 -0.67
C ASN A 73 -13.83 -29.91 0.67
N LEU A 74 -13.99 -28.72 1.25
CA LEU A 74 -13.44 -28.36 2.56
C LEU A 74 -14.19 -29.04 3.70
N GLN A 75 -15.49 -29.32 3.54
CA GLN A 75 -16.27 -30.14 4.48
C GLN A 75 -15.92 -31.64 4.39
N GLY A 76 -15.56 -32.11 3.21
CA GLY A 76 -15.07 -33.48 2.99
C GLY A 76 -13.59 -33.63 3.30
N ASP A 77 -13.11 -34.87 3.41
CA ASP A 77 -11.67 -35.15 3.61
C ASP A 77 -10.94 -35.32 2.25
N HIS A 78 -11.34 -34.54 1.24
CA HIS A 78 -10.88 -34.73 -0.14
C HIS A 78 -9.52 -34.10 -0.45
N LYS A 79 -8.99 -33.23 0.44
CA LYS A 79 -7.65 -32.58 0.35
C LYS A 79 -7.28 -31.98 -1.02
N VAL A 80 -8.29 -31.63 -1.83
CA VAL A 80 -8.10 -31.02 -3.16
C VAL A 80 -7.62 -29.56 -3.04
N PHE A 81 -8.13 -28.85 -2.03
CA PHE A 81 -7.79 -27.46 -1.75
C PHE A 81 -6.95 -27.36 -0.47
N SER A 82 -5.97 -26.44 -0.48
CA SER A 82 -5.18 -26.14 0.71
C SER A 82 -6.03 -25.40 1.73
N THR A 83 -5.89 -25.77 3.01
CA THR A 83 -6.44 -25.04 4.16
C THR A 83 -5.40 -24.19 4.87
N ASP A 84 -4.12 -24.35 4.52
CA ASP A 84 -3.03 -23.57 5.09
C ASP A 84 -3.12 -22.14 4.53
N GLU A 85 -2.93 -21.14 5.40
CA GLU A 85 -2.87 -19.72 5.02
C GLU A 85 -1.46 -19.40 4.48
N ASP A 86 -1.40 -18.75 3.32
CA ASP A 86 -0.15 -18.33 2.70
C ASP A 86 0.43 -17.10 3.45
N GLU A 87 1.75 -17.04 3.57
CA GLU A 87 2.44 -15.86 4.12
C GLU A 87 2.83 -14.86 3.02
N PRO A 88 2.70 -13.53 3.24
CA PRO A 88 2.15 -12.92 4.44
C PRO A 88 0.65 -13.17 4.57
N ASN A 89 0.19 -13.47 5.78
CA ASN A 89 -1.24 -13.55 6.08
C ASN A 89 -1.90 -12.16 6.06
N ILE A 90 -3.22 -12.10 6.29
CA ILE A 90 -3.99 -10.85 6.26
C ILE A 90 -3.43 -9.71 7.13
N TYR A 91 -2.67 -10.02 8.18
CA TYR A 91 -2.07 -9.01 9.07
C TYR A 91 -0.74 -8.44 8.54
N GLY A 92 -0.16 -9.05 7.50
CA GLY A 92 1.07 -8.61 6.85
C GLY A 92 0.84 -7.96 5.48
N HIS A 93 -0.41 -7.78 5.05
CA HIS A 93 -0.77 -7.17 3.77
C HIS A 93 -0.72 -5.64 3.84
N ASP A 94 0.48 -5.09 4.02
CA ASP A 94 0.65 -3.65 4.25
C ASP A 94 0.94 -2.85 2.97
N ALA A 95 1.38 -3.46 1.87
CA ALA A 95 1.52 -2.77 0.59
C ALA A 95 0.14 -2.57 -0.05
N ARG A 96 -0.13 -1.36 -0.52
CA ARG A 96 -1.47 -0.98 -0.99
C ARG A 96 -1.51 -0.56 -2.45
N THR A 97 -0.49 0.13 -2.93
CA THR A 97 -0.43 0.62 -4.32
C THR A 97 1.02 0.86 -4.74
N ALA A 98 1.30 0.89 -6.03
CA ALA A 98 2.58 1.36 -6.55
C ALA A 98 2.62 2.90 -6.54
N CYS A 99 3.80 3.47 -6.41
CA CYS A 99 4.02 4.90 -6.66
C CYS A 99 3.82 5.20 -8.16
N HIS A 100 3.39 6.42 -8.53
CA HIS A 100 3.06 6.76 -9.93
C HIS A 100 4.18 6.54 -10.95
N ASP A 101 5.43 6.47 -10.50
CA ASP A 101 6.64 6.28 -11.31
C ASP A 101 7.23 4.87 -11.18
N ASP A 102 6.49 3.94 -10.58
CA ASP A 102 6.87 2.54 -10.33
C ASP A 102 8.18 2.37 -9.54
N ARG A 103 8.63 3.41 -8.81
CA ARG A 103 9.87 3.32 -8.01
C ARG A 103 9.66 2.79 -6.60
N CYS A 104 8.42 2.72 -6.14
CA CYS A 104 8.09 2.23 -4.80
C CYS A 104 6.70 1.60 -4.71
N LEU A 105 6.42 0.95 -3.58
CA LEU A 105 5.08 0.61 -3.12
C LEU A 105 4.75 1.43 -1.88
N PHE A 106 3.53 1.99 -1.81
CA PHE A 106 3.00 2.60 -0.60
C PHE A 106 2.62 1.54 0.42
N LEU A 107 3.07 1.71 1.66
CA LEU A 107 2.83 0.80 2.77
C LEU A 107 1.99 1.46 3.86
N THR A 108 0.96 0.77 4.35
CA THR A 108 0.24 1.13 5.57
C THR A 108 -0.53 -0.07 6.15
N ASN A 109 -0.52 -0.16 7.47
CA ASN A 109 -1.38 -1.08 8.25
C ASN A 109 -2.81 -0.54 8.45
N VAL A 110 -3.14 0.60 7.84
CA VAL A 110 -4.47 1.22 7.96
C VAL A 110 -5.33 0.81 6.78
N GLU A 111 -6.28 -0.08 7.06
CA GLU A 111 -7.23 -0.59 6.08
C GLU A 111 -8.32 0.45 5.74
N ILE A 112 -8.63 0.59 4.45
CA ILE A 112 -9.82 1.29 3.98
C ILE A 112 -10.99 0.30 3.86
N PHE A 113 -10.73 -0.97 3.57
CA PHE A 113 -11.77 -1.99 3.51
C PHE A 113 -12.17 -2.46 4.91
N PRO A 114 -13.42 -2.93 5.09
CA PRO A 114 -13.82 -3.55 6.33
C PRO A 114 -12.99 -4.82 6.57
N ASP A 115 -12.81 -5.13 7.85
CA ASP A 115 -12.15 -6.36 8.27
C ASP A 115 -12.86 -7.58 7.68
N ILE A 116 -12.16 -8.32 6.82
CA ILE A 116 -12.72 -9.49 6.12
C ILE A 116 -13.18 -10.59 7.10
N ARG A 117 -12.62 -10.63 8.31
CA ARG A 117 -12.97 -11.60 9.35
C ARG A 117 -14.37 -11.40 9.91
N LEU A 118 -14.99 -10.24 9.65
CA LEU A 118 -16.38 -9.99 10.01
C LEU A 118 -17.36 -10.78 9.12
N PHE A 119 -16.88 -11.33 8.01
CA PHE A 119 -17.70 -12.05 7.05
C PHE A 119 -17.35 -13.54 7.09
N SER A 120 -18.37 -14.37 7.29
CA SER A 120 -18.27 -15.83 7.17
C SER A 120 -19.13 -16.30 6.01
N TYR A 121 -18.61 -17.21 5.20
CA TYR A 121 -19.38 -17.82 4.14
C TYR A 121 -20.54 -18.67 4.72
N ASP A 122 -21.75 -18.44 4.23
CA ASP A 122 -22.95 -19.23 4.53
C ASP A 122 -23.54 -19.75 3.21
N SER A 123 -23.55 -21.07 3.04
CA SER A 123 -24.07 -21.73 1.83
C SER A 123 -25.58 -21.54 1.63
N ASN A 124 -26.32 -21.11 2.66
CA ASN A 124 -27.75 -20.85 2.56
C ASN A 124 -28.07 -19.44 2.04
N ILE A 125 -27.07 -18.56 1.97
CA ILE A 125 -27.20 -17.19 1.49
C ILE A 125 -26.75 -17.13 0.03
N GLY A 126 -27.64 -16.70 -0.86
CA GLY A 126 -27.30 -16.50 -2.27
C GLY A 126 -26.34 -15.32 -2.46
N LEU A 127 -25.59 -15.31 -3.58
CA LEU A 127 -24.60 -14.27 -3.85
C LEU A 127 -25.18 -12.85 -3.81
N ASN A 128 -26.37 -12.64 -4.38
CA ASN A 128 -27.06 -11.34 -4.37
C ASN A 128 -27.41 -10.87 -2.95
N ASP A 129 -27.80 -11.79 -2.05
CA ASP A 129 -28.07 -11.45 -0.65
C ASP A 129 -26.76 -11.13 0.09
N SER A 130 -25.69 -11.89 -0.18
CA SER A 130 -24.35 -11.63 0.35
C SER A 130 -23.83 -10.25 -0.06
N GLU A 131 -23.95 -9.89 -1.34
CA GLU A 131 -23.57 -8.58 -1.86
C GLU A 131 -24.36 -7.46 -1.17
N ARG A 132 -25.68 -7.64 -1.01
CA ARG A 132 -26.54 -6.68 -0.30
C ARG A 132 -26.09 -6.50 1.14
N ILE A 133 -25.81 -7.58 1.86
CA ILE A 133 -25.32 -7.53 3.24
C ILE A 133 -24.01 -6.75 3.28
N HIS A 134 -23.03 -7.08 2.44
CA HIS A 134 -21.72 -6.42 2.42
C HIS A 134 -21.85 -4.92 2.08
N SER A 135 -22.74 -4.55 1.17
CA SER A 135 -22.98 -3.15 0.79
C SER A 135 -23.52 -2.29 1.94
N ASN A 136 -24.16 -2.89 2.95
CA ASN A 136 -24.64 -2.17 4.13
C ASN A 136 -23.53 -1.85 5.14
N TYR A 137 -22.42 -2.60 5.13
CA TYR A 137 -21.31 -2.41 6.06
C TYR A 137 -20.24 -1.44 5.54
N PHE A 138 -20.21 -1.17 4.23
CA PHE A 138 -19.13 -0.41 3.62
C PHE A 138 -19.61 0.59 2.57
N ASP A 139 -19.33 1.88 2.81
CA ASP A 139 -19.53 2.93 1.83
C ASP A 139 -18.35 3.01 0.86
N LYS A 140 -18.52 2.38 -0.30
CA LYS A 140 -17.53 2.36 -1.39
C LYS A 140 -17.14 3.76 -1.89
N LYS A 141 -18.00 4.78 -1.71
CA LYS A 141 -17.75 6.12 -2.27
C LYS A 141 -16.52 6.78 -1.67
N LYS A 142 -16.29 6.60 -0.36
CA LYS A 142 -15.14 7.17 0.34
C LYS A 142 -13.82 6.64 -0.20
N PHE A 143 -13.77 5.34 -0.46
CA PHE A 143 -12.61 4.69 -1.05
C PHE A 143 -12.35 5.19 -2.47
N ILE A 144 -13.40 5.24 -3.31
CA ILE A 144 -13.29 5.73 -4.69
C ILE A 144 -12.80 7.19 -4.74
N SER A 145 -13.22 8.04 -3.80
CA SER A 145 -12.82 9.46 -3.76
C SER A 145 -11.43 9.70 -3.16
N HIS A 146 -10.96 8.80 -2.28
CA HIS A 146 -9.71 8.95 -1.54
C HIS A 146 -8.91 7.64 -1.48
N PRO A 147 -8.54 7.08 -2.64
CA PRO A 147 -7.82 5.80 -2.73
C PRO A 147 -6.42 5.89 -2.13
N TYR A 148 -5.77 4.74 -1.89
CA TYR A 148 -4.39 4.71 -1.41
C TYR A 148 -3.43 5.33 -2.42
N SER A 149 -3.71 5.15 -3.71
CA SER A 149 -2.89 5.69 -4.80
C SER A 149 -2.69 7.21 -4.70
N SER A 150 -3.70 7.93 -4.19
CA SER A 150 -3.65 9.38 -3.97
C SER A 150 -2.63 9.82 -2.92
N ALA A 151 -2.01 8.91 -2.15
CA ALA A 151 -0.90 9.26 -1.27
C ALA A 151 0.45 9.32 -2.00
N VAL A 152 0.56 8.77 -3.21
CA VAL A 152 1.82 8.55 -3.93
C VAL A 152 1.70 8.81 -5.44
N ASP A 153 0.69 9.59 -5.84
CA ASP A 153 0.42 9.93 -7.23
C ASP A 153 1.21 11.16 -7.73
N GLY A 154 1.97 11.82 -6.85
CA GLY A 154 2.74 13.03 -7.15
C GLY A 154 1.89 14.30 -7.29
N ASN A 155 0.60 14.25 -6.92
CA ASN A 155 -0.34 15.35 -7.06
C ASN A 155 -0.81 15.87 -5.69
N ASP A 156 -0.31 17.05 -5.29
CA ASP A 156 -0.67 17.67 -4.01
C ASP A 156 -2.18 17.99 -3.84
N LYS A 157 -2.99 17.90 -4.90
CA LYS A 157 -4.45 18.19 -4.87
C LYS A 157 -5.30 16.98 -4.50
N THR A 158 -4.80 15.77 -4.71
CA THR A 158 -5.45 14.52 -4.33
C THR A 158 -4.97 14.11 -2.94
N ALA A 159 -5.74 13.25 -2.27
CA ALA A 159 -5.33 12.73 -0.98
C ALA A 159 -5.94 11.36 -0.71
N TRP A 160 -5.13 10.46 -0.17
CA TRP A 160 -5.62 9.29 0.53
C TRP A 160 -6.21 9.70 1.87
N LYS A 161 -7.33 9.07 2.25
CA LYS A 161 -7.99 9.32 3.53
C LYS A 161 -8.35 8.00 4.22
N ALA A 162 -7.87 7.82 5.45
CA ALA A 162 -8.27 6.70 6.29
C ALA A 162 -9.71 6.87 6.84
N LEU A 163 -10.35 5.76 7.18
CA LEU A 163 -11.71 5.74 7.74
C LEU A 163 -11.77 5.84 9.27
N ARG A 164 -10.61 5.71 9.92
CA ARG A 164 -10.49 5.70 11.38
C ARG A 164 -9.41 6.65 11.83
N HIS A 165 -9.55 7.13 13.06
CA HIS A 165 -8.53 7.95 13.70
C HIS A 165 -7.21 7.18 13.86
N ILE A 166 -6.10 7.92 13.81
CA ILE A 166 -4.75 7.38 13.94
C ILE A 166 -4.56 6.81 15.34
N LYS A 167 -4.06 5.59 15.42
CA LYS A 167 -3.68 4.89 16.65
C LYS A 167 -2.17 4.81 16.80
N SER A 168 -1.71 4.67 18.04
CA SER A 168 -0.31 4.35 18.31
C SER A 168 0.07 3.05 17.59
N GLY A 169 1.18 3.08 16.86
CA GLY A 169 1.65 1.96 16.03
C GLY A 169 1.20 2.03 14.57
N ASP A 170 0.20 2.82 14.22
CA ASP A 170 -0.17 3.00 12.82
C ASP A 170 0.93 3.70 12.04
N TYR A 171 1.05 3.38 10.76
CA TYR A 171 2.11 3.93 9.94
C TYR A 171 1.72 4.15 8.48
N ILE A 172 2.48 5.04 7.84
CA ILE A 172 2.59 5.15 6.38
C ILE A 172 4.05 4.94 6.00
N GLY A 173 4.33 4.39 4.83
CA GLY A 173 5.69 4.06 4.44
C GLY A 173 5.84 3.75 2.98
N LEU A 174 7.07 3.43 2.61
CA LEU A 174 7.45 3.07 1.25
C LEU A 174 8.33 1.82 1.28
N ASP A 175 8.03 0.86 0.39
CA ASP A 175 8.97 -0.15 -0.08
C ASP A 175 9.63 0.39 -1.35
N MET A 176 10.95 0.57 -1.31
CA MET A 176 11.73 1.11 -2.42
C MET A 176 12.06 0.07 -3.50
N LEU A 177 11.46 -1.13 -3.43
CA LEU A 177 11.64 -2.32 -4.28
C LEU A 177 13.03 -2.95 -4.23
N ARG A 178 14.07 -2.15 -3.96
CA ARG A 178 15.46 -2.56 -3.87
C ARG A 178 16.16 -1.85 -2.68
N PRO A 179 17.22 -2.43 -2.13
CA PRO A 179 18.07 -1.72 -1.17
C PRO A 179 18.64 -0.43 -1.77
N MET A 180 18.55 0.68 -1.05
CA MET A 180 18.96 2.00 -1.52
C MET A 180 20.46 2.21 -1.38
N PRO A 181 21.21 2.45 -2.47
CA PRO A 181 22.66 2.63 -2.40
C PRO A 181 23.07 4.04 -1.95
N ILE A 182 22.13 4.98 -1.89
CA ILE A 182 22.36 6.41 -1.65
C ILE A 182 21.37 6.95 -0.62
N ALA A 183 21.74 8.07 0.01
CA ALA A 183 20.87 8.80 0.91
C ALA A 183 19.65 9.38 0.16
N LEU A 184 18.47 9.24 0.76
CA LEU A 184 17.22 9.77 0.22
C LEU A 184 16.68 10.90 1.08
N ASN A 185 16.04 11.86 0.42
CA ASN A 185 15.25 12.91 1.03
C ASN A 185 13.78 12.58 0.81
N PHE A 186 13.00 12.61 1.88
CA PHE A 186 11.59 12.33 1.87
C PHE A 186 10.78 13.60 2.07
N ARG A 187 9.63 13.66 1.43
CA ARG A 187 8.62 14.69 1.59
C ARG A 187 7.30 14.02 1.93
N ILE A 188 6.61 14.57 2.92
CA ILE A 188 5.24 14.24 3.24
C ILE A 188 4.43 15.53 3.17
N LEU A 189 3.32 15.50 2.45
CA LEU A 189 2.29 16.51 2.53
C LEU A 189 1.05 15.87 3.15
N ALA A 190 0.63 16.37 4.31
CA ALA A 190 -0.52 15.84 5.04
C ALA A 190 -1.44 16.97 5.48
N GLN A 191 -2.75 16.75 5.50
CA GLN A 191 -3.69 17.70 6.09
C GLN A 191 -3.89 17.35 7.56
N HIS A 192 -2.95 17.78 8.41
CA HIS A 192 -2.90 17.46 9.83
C HIS A 192 -2.47 18.67 10.68
N PRO A 193 -2.93 18.76 11.93
CA PRO A 193 -2.45 19.79 12.85
C PRO A 193 -0.93 19.73 13.03
N TYR A 194 -0.29 20.89 13.25
CA TYR A 194 1.16 20.99 13.45
C TYR A 194 1.70 20.08 14.58
N ALA A 195 0.85 19.71 15.54
CA ALA A 195 1.18 18.77 16.61
C ALA A 195 1.55 17.37 16.11
N TYR A 196 1.05 16.96 14.94
CA TYR A 196 1.31 15.65 14.32
C TYR A 196 2.80 15.33 14.20
N ARG A 197 3.64 16.34 13.92
CA ARG A 197 5.10 16.16 13.83
C ARG A 197 5.74 15.51 15.05
N ARG A 198 5.11 15.62 16.24
CA ARG A 198 5.62 15.08 17.50
C ARG A 198 5.28 13.60 17.68
N SER A 199 4.28 13.08 16.96
CA SER A 199 3.95 11.65 16.99
C SER A 199 4.75 10.85 15.96
N LEU A 200 5.37 11.50 14.97
CA LEU A 200 6.08 10.82 13.89
C LEU A 200 7.42 10.23 14.33
N SER A 201 7.61 8.95 14.01
CA SER A 201 8.87 8.24 14.20
C SER A 201 9.31 7.55 12.92
N VAL A 202 10.47 7.94 12.40
CA VAL A 202 11.09 7.28 11.24
C VAL A 202 11.64 5.91 11.64
N ARG A 203 11.26 4.89 10.88
CA ARG A 203 11.77 3.53 10.98
C ARG A 203 12.26 3.09 9.61
N ILE A 204 13.33 2.30 9.57
CA ILE A 204 13.83 1.67 8.35
C ILE A 204 14.00 0.18 8.54
N SER A 205 13.95 -0.55 7.43
CA SER A 205 14.22 -1.99 7.41
C SER A 205 14.90 -2.40 6.11
N LYS A 206 15.68 -3.48 6.17
CA LYS A 206 16.28 -4.13 5.00
C LYS A 206 15.40 -5.25 4.44
N ASP A 207 14.62 -5.89 5.30
CA ASP A 207 13.87 -7.13 5.02
C ASP A 207 12.34 -6.95 5.14
N GLY A 208 11.87 -5.89 5.77
CA GLY A 208 10.44 -5.63 6.01
C GLY A 208 9.93 -6.24 7.32
N GLU A 209 10.75 -7.04 8.00
CA GLU A 209 10.41 -7.74 9.25
C GLU A 209 11.09 -7.08 10.46
N HIS A 210 12.38 -6.78 10.33
CA HIS A 210 13.19 -6.18 11.38
C HIS A 210 13.27 -4.67 11.18
N TRP A 211 12.51 -3.94 12.00
CA TRP A 211 12.43 -2.49 11.92
C TRP A 211 13.32 -1.84 12.96
N HIS A 212 14.31 -1.09 12.47
CA HIS A 212 15.15 -0.27 13.31
C HIS A 212 14.54 1.13 13.36
N ALA A 213 14.48 1.73 14.55
CA ALA A 213 14.45 3.19 14.58
C ALA A 213 15.74 3.67 13.92
N ASN A 214 15.69 4.81 13.22
CA ASN A 214 16.90 5.45 12.69
C ASN A 214 17.80 6.05 13.81
N SER A 215 17.83 5.37 14.97
CA SER A 215 18.80 5.53 16.05
C SER A 215 19.74 4.33 15.97
N VAL A 216 20.85 4.50 15.26
CA VAL A 216 21.96 3.55 15.28
C VAL A 216 22.49 3.50 16.72
N ASP A 217 22.19 2.38 17.38
CA ASP A 217 22.81 1.88 18.61
C ASP A 217 22.79 2.76 19.87
N LYS A 218 22.65 2.11 21.02
CA LYS A 218 22.28 2.68 22.34
C LYS A 218 23.35 3.57 23.01
N THR A 219 24.26 4.21 22.27
CA THR A 219 25.34 5.02 22.88
C THR A 219 25.52 6.42 22.34
N GLU A 220 24.89 6.83 21.24
CA GLU A 220 24.83 8.25 20.86
C GLU A 220 23.48 8.54 20.18
N ILE A 221 22.65 9.38 20.80
CA ILE A 221 21.58 10.07 20.08
C ILE A 221 22.27 10.99 19.06
N ARG A 222 22.62 10.46 17.89
CA ARG A 222 22.96 11.33 16.77
C ARG A 222 21.66 11.96 16.28
N ALA A 223 21.48 13.23 16.63
CA ALA A 223 20.55 14.11 15.95
C ALA A 223 20.76 13.96 14.42
N GLY A 224 19.89 13.20 13.75
CA GLY A 224 20.22 12.72 12.40
C GLY A 224 19.08 12.62 11.40
N THR A 225 17.84 12.44 11.86
CA THR A 225 16.66 12.52 11.00
C THR A 225 15.63 13.44 11.66
N ALA A 226 16.01 14.70 11.84
CA ALA A 226 15.07 15.73 12.29
C ALA A 226 13.99 15.86 11.21
N ILE A 227 12.74 15.52 11.56
CA ILE A 227 11.60 15.80 10.70
C ILE A 227 11.31 17.28 10.80
N HIS A 228 11.58 18.01 9.73
CA HIS A 228 11.32 19.44 9.62
C HIS A 228 9.94 19.64 9.00
N CYS A 229 8.99 20.04 9.83
CA CYS A 229 7.64 20.34 9.39
C CYS A 229 7.35 21.84 9.40
N ARG A 230 6.62 22.31 8.40
CA ARG A 230 6.12 23.68 8.27
C ARG A 230 4.67 23.65 7.76
N ALA A 231 3.91 24.69 8.10
CA ALA A 231 2.65 24.94 7.41
C ALA A 231 2.94 25.10 5.92
N PHE A 232 2.19 24.40 5.09
CA PHE A 232 2.28 24.50 3.64
C PHE A 232 1.25 25.52 3.17
N ASP A 233 1.75 26.57 2.55
CA ASP A 233 0.91 27.59 1.91
C ASP A 233 0.85 27.25 0.42
N PRO A 234 -0.28 26.74 -0.09
CA PRO A 234 -0.41 26.43 -1.50
C PRO A 234 -0.31 27.73 -2.30
N LYS A 235 0.69 27.82 -3.17
CA LYS A 235 0.84 28.97 -4.10
C LYS A 235 -0.31 29.10 -5.10
N ASP A 236 -1.16 28.07 -5.19
CA ASP A 236 -2.29 27.95 -6.11
C ASP A 236 -3.58 28.21 -5.32
N GLU A 237 -4.30 29.30 -5.64
CA GLU A 237 -5.51 29.80 -4.95
C GLU A 237 -6.68 28.79 -4.91
N GLN A 238 -6.53 27.62 -5.53
CA GLN A 238 -7.55 26.56 -5.59
C GLN A 238 -7.43 25.51 -4.47
N LEU A 239 -6.33 25.46 -3.72
CA LEU A 239 -6.17 24.58 -2.56
C LEU A 239 -6.62 25.32 -1.28
N ASP A 240 -7.92 25.56 -1.13
CA ASP A 240 -8.50 26.13 0.10
C ASP A 240 -8.59 25.05 1.20
N VAL A 241 -7.43 24.55 1.63
CA VAL A 241 -7.30 23.46 2.59
C VAL A 241 -6.55 23.96 3.82
N ALA A 242 -7.30 24.26 4.88
CA ALA A 242 -6.73 24.56 6.19
C ALA A 242 -5.89 23.37 6.71
N ASP A 243 -4.81 23.68 7.42
CA ASP A 243 -3.94 22.73 8.11
C ASP A 243 -3.12 21.77 7.23
N LEU A 244 -2.65 22.22 6.07
CA LEU A 244 -1.61 21.49 5.33
C LEU A 244 -0.25 21.60 6.04
N LEU A 245 0.36 20.45 6.28
CA LEU A 245 1.64 20.29 6.94
C LEU A 245 2.60 19.60 5.97
N GLU A 246 3.63 20.32 5.54
CA GLU A 246 4.73 19.73 4.78
C GLU A 246 5.86 19.35 5.74
N CYS A 247 6.19 18.07 5.77
CA CYS A 247 7.30 17.53 6.55
C CYS A 247 8.39 16.99 5.62
N ARG A 248 9.64 17.33 5.90
CA ARG A 248 10.82 16.86 5.15
C ARG A 248 11.86 16.27 6.09
N PHE A 249 12.50 15.20 5.65
CA PHE A 249 13.59 14.55 6.38
C PHE A 249 14.50 13.79 5.43
N SER A 250 15.71 13.48 5.89
CA SER A 250 16.70 12.75 5.09
C SER A 250 17.19 11.52 5.86
N ILE A 251 17.25 10.39 5.17
CA ILE A 251 17.84 9.15 5.68
C ILE A 251 19.21 9.01 5.03
N LYS A 252 20.25 9.06 5.85
CA LYS A 252 21.65 9.01 5.39
C LYS A 252 22.17 7.58 5.31
N GLU A 253 21.57 6.68 6.09
CA GLU A 253 21.84 5.25 6.03
C GLU A 253 21.58 4.70 4.62
N THR A 254 22.40 3.77 4.16
CA THR A 254 22.23 3.08 2.89
C THR A 254 21.96 1.58 3.12
N GLY A 255 21.51 0.88 2.08
CA GLY A 255 21.18 -0.55 2.11
C GLY A 255 19.84 -0.88 2.74
N TYR A 256 19.07 0.10 3.24
CA TYR A 256 17.67 -0.12 3.61
C TYR A 256 16.80 -0.20 2.35
N ARG A 257 15.72 -0.99 2.42
CA ARG A 257 14.72 -1.11 1.35
C ARG A 257 13.40 -0.47 1.77
N PHE A 258 13.08 -0.51 3.05
CA PHE A 258 11.80 -0.05 3.57
C PHE A 258 11.99 1.15 4.49
N MET A 259 11.05 2.10 4.40
CA MET A 259 10.92 3.22 5.32
C MET A 259 9.48 3.32 5.78
N ARG A 260 9.24 3.61 7.05
CA ARG A 260 7.91 3.99 7.53
C ARG A 260 7.97 5.09 8.58
N LEU A 261 6.86 5.82 8.67
CA LEU A 261 6.56 6.86 9.63
C LEU A 261 5.49 6.32 10.57
N GLU A 262 5.93 5.89 11.75
CA GLU A 262 5.08 5.26 12.76
C GLU A 262 4.57 6.31 13.73
N SER A 263 3.26 6.36 13.96
CA SER A 263 2.65 7.22 14.98
C SER A 263 2.93 6.66 16.37
N LYS A 264 3.46 7.50 17.26
CA LYS A 264 3.70 7.13 18.67
C LYS A 264 2.48 7.25 19.56
N HIS A 265 1.46 7.98 19.12
CA HIS A 265 0.31 8.33 19.95
C HIS A 265 -0.99 8.07 19.21
N ASP A 266 -2.04 7.85 20.00
CA ASP A 266 -3.41 7.96 19.55
C ASP A 266 -3.71 9.43 19.26
N LEU A 267 -4.30 9.70 18.11
CA LEU A 267 -4.70 11.03 17.67
C LEU A 267 -6.20 11.05 17.42
N ASP A 268 -6.80 12.23 17.47
CA ASP A 268 -8.24 12.46 17.30
C ASP A 268 -8.63 12.78 15.85
N PHE A 269 -7.70 12.58 14.91
CA PHE A 269 -7.90 12.76 13.47
C PHE A 269 -7.40 11.55 12.68
N GLU A 270 -7.90 11.42 11.45
CA GLU A 270 -7.61 10.34 10.51
C GLU A 270 -6.33 10.65 9.70
N PHE A 271 -5.70 9.63 9.10
CA PHE A 271 -4.72 9.91 8.05
C PHE A 271 -5.39 10.63 6.88
N LYS A 272 -4.80 11.75 6.47
CA LYS A 272 -5.13 12.44 5.22
C LYS A 272 -3.83 12.87 4.55
N ILE A 273 -3.33 12.04 3.65
CA ILE A 273 -2.02 12.18 3.03
C ILE A 273 -2.20 12.58 1.58
N HIS A 274 -1.67 13.75 1.23
CA HIS A 274 -1.69 14.28 -0.13
C HIS A 274 -0.51 13.78 -0.95
N ASP A 275 0.67 13.63 -0.32
CA ASP A 275 1.85 13.11 -1.00
C ASP A 275 2.81 12.49 0.02
N LEU A 276 3.40 11.36 -0.36
CA LEU A 276 4.54 10.73 0.28
C LEU A 276 5.54 10.37 -0.81
N SER A 277 6.52 11.24 -1.01
CA SER A 277 7.49 11.13 -2.08
C SER A 277 8.92 11.15 -1.56
N PHE A 278 9.85 10.74 -2.42
CA PHE A 278 11.27 10.77 -2.12
C PHE A 278 12.09 11.18 -3.34
N GLY A 279 13.27 11.70 -3.08
CA GLY A 279 14.26 12.04 -4.09
C GLY A 279 15.67 11.90 -3.55
N ALA A 280 16.61 11.61 -4.44
CA ALA A 280 18.03 11.57 -4.11
C ALA A 280 18.74 12.81 -4.65
N LYS A 281 19.76 13.27 -3.93
CA LYS A 281 20.74 14.20 -4.51
C LYS A 281 21.86 13.36 -5.11
N ALA A 282 21.79 13.09 -6.41
CA ALA A 282 22.85 12.38 -7.11
C ALA A 282 23.63 13.35 -8.01
N ARG A 283 24.96 13.27 -7.97
CA ARG A 283 25.83 13.98 -8.92
C ARG A 283 25.68 13.29 -10.28
N ARG A 284 25.53 14.05 -11.36
CA ARG A 284 25.59 13.52 -12.74
C ARG A 284 26.84 14.07 -13.42
N ASP A 285 27.47 13.27 -14.27
CA ASP A 285 28.56 13.74 -15.13
C ASP A 285 28.01 14.63 -16.27
N LYS A 286 28.92 15.16 -17.10
CA LYS A 286 28.55 16.00 -18.26
C LYS A 286 27.71 15.26 -19.31
N ASN A 287 27.60 13.94 -19.21
CA ASN A 287 26.84 13.07 -20.10
C ASN A 287 25.53 12.60 -19.45
N GLY A 288 25.19 13.09 -18.25
CA GLY A 288 23.97 12.73 -17.52
C GLY A 288 24.05 11.41 -16.74
N GLN A 289 25.21 10.75 -16.70
CA GLN A 289 25.44 9.50 -15.97
C GLN A 289 25.61 9.78 -14.47
N LEU A 290 24.95 8.99 -13.63
CA LEU A 290 25.06 9.10 -12.18
C LEU A 290 26.50 8.81 -11.75
N LEU A 291 27.14 9.80 -11.11
CA LEU A 291 28.42 9.65 -10.44
C LEU A 291 28.16 9.02 -9.07
N GLU A 292 28.76 7.86 -8.81
CA GLU A 292 28.79 7.27 -7.48
C GLU A 292 29.33 8.31 -6.50
N VAL A 293 28.52 8.66 -5.49
CA VAL A 293 28.88 9.64 -4.48
C VAL A 293 29.87 8.97 -3.52
N ILE A 294 31.15 8.98 -3.88
CA ILE A 294 32.23 8.89 -2.90
C ILE A 294 32.26 10.26 -2.21
N ALA A 295 31.91 10.25 -0.92
CA ALA A 295 32.01 11.42 -0.07
C ALA A 295 33.47 11.87 -0.06
N ASP A 296 33.75 13.03 -0.64
CA ASP A 296 34.85 13.87 -0.19
C ASP A 296 34.63 15.33 -0.62
N GLU A 297 35.27 16.16 0.19
CA GLU A 297 35.08 17.58 0.42
C GLU A 297 35.35 18.45 -0.83
N ASP A 298 34.70 19.60 -0.84
CA ASP A 298 34.93 20.77 -1.70
C ASP A 298 34.28 20.88 -3.09
N GLY A 299 33.68 22.06 -3.32
CA GLY A 299 33.32 22.61 -4.64
C GLY A 299 31.91 22.32 -5.14
N ILE A 300 30.90 22.95 -4.53
CA ILE A 300 29.48 22.75 -4.86
C ILE A 300 29.07 23.61 -6.07
N PHE A 301 28.53 22.97 -7.12
CA PHE A 301 27.74 23.63 -8.16
C PHE A 301 26.40 22.90 -8.36
N TYR A 302 25.32 23.67 -8.47
CA TYR A 302 23.94 23.22 -8.55
C TYR A 302 23.41 23.40 -9.98
N VAL A 303 22.60 22.47 -10.45
CA VAL A 303 21.69 22.71 -11.59
C VAL A 303 20.32 22.19 -11.16
N GLU A 304 19.34 23.09 -11.12
CA GLU A 304 17.92 22.75 -11.00
C GLU A 304 17.49 22.12 -12.32
N ASP A 305 16.86 20.95 -12.27
CA ASP A 305 16.11 20.45 -13.42
C ASP A 305 14.96 21.44 -13.64
N LYS A 306 15.00 22.17 -14.75
CA LYS A 306 13.85 22.90 -15.25
C LYS A 306 12.90 21.87 -15.85
N ASP A 307 11.67 21.90 -15.36
CA ASP A 307 10.53 21.29 -16.05
C ASP A 307 10.44 21.90 -17.46
N ASP A 308 10.51 21.05 -18.49
CA ASP A 308 10.04 21.35 -19.84
C ASP A 308 8.60 20.83 -19.99
#